data_AF-A0A078MEH0-F1
#
_entry.id   AF-A0A078MEH0-F1
#
_cell.length_a   1.000
_cell.length_b   1.000
_cell.length_c   1.000
_cell.angle_alpha   90.00
_cell.angle_beta   90.00
_cell.angle_gamma   90.00
#
_symmetry.space_group_name_H-M   'P 1'
#
loop_
_entity.id
_entity.type
_entity.pdbx_description
1 polymer ?
#
loop_
_entity_poly.entity_id
_entity_poly.type
_entity_poly.pdbx_seq_one_letter_code
_entity_poly.pdbx_strand_id
1 'polypeptide(L)'
;MNIVVTVPKSDTRRFEQDINNCHHFSSMFNWVLSKYPKKLKRGDKIYFVVNGLVAYSADFLYHERKYIYFNDERKLLYVMTCLNPTENPLEEMKGFQGFRYYEPPAIKKEKPADDADLPF
;
A
#
# COMPACT_ATOMS: atom_id res chain seq x y z
N MET A 1 10.46 15.48 -2.97
CA MET A 1 9.27 15.64 -3.83
C MET A 1 8.07 15.15 -3.04
N ASN A 2 6.95 15.88 -3.06
CA ASN A 2 5.75 15.46 -2.33
C ASN A 2 4.87 14.64 -3.28
N ILE A 3 4.48 13.44 -2.87
CA ILE A 3 3.59 12.58 -3.66
C ILE A 3 2.27 12.41 -2.94
N VAL A 4 1.18 12.48 -3.70
CA VAL A 4 -0.17 12.24 -3.20
C VAL A 4 -0.65 10.87 -3.66
N VAL A 5 -1.11 10.08 -2.70
CA VAL A 5 -1.82 8.83 -2.93
C VAL A 5 -3.27 9.06 -2.56
N THR A 6 -4.17 8.97 -3.54
CA THR A 6 -5.60 9.07 -3.27
C THR A 6 -6.15 7.69 -2.94
N VAL A 7 -6.79 7.58 -1.79
CA VAL A 7 -7.50 6.38 -1.33
C VAL A 7 -8.94 6.45 -1.85
N PRO A 8 -9.38 5.51 -2.70
CA PRO A 8 -10.77 5.42 -3.13
C PRO A 8 -11.71 5.25 -1.94
N LYS A 9 -12.94 5.78 -2.06
CA LYS A 9 -13.97 5.64 -1.00
C LYS A 9 -14.28 4.17 -0.67
N SER A 10 -14.24 3.29 -1.68
CA SER A 10 -14.44 1.85 -1.50
C SER A 10 -13.40 1.21 -0.57
N ASP A 11 -12.19 1.79 -0.51
CA ASP A 11 -11.02 1.16 0.10
C ASP A 11 -10.65 1.83 1.43
N THR A 12 -11.39 2.86 1.84
CA THR A 12 -11.10 3.69 3.02
C THR A 12 -11.12 2.87 4.31
N ARG A 13 -12.11 1.97 4.49
CA ARG A 13 -12.20 1.12 5.68
C ARG A 13 -10.98 0.21 5.83
N ARG A 14 -10.50 -0.35 4.71
CA ARG A 14 -9.33 -1.23 4.71
C ARG A 14 -8.05 -0.43 4.94
N PHE A 15 -7.96 0.76 4.34
CA PHE A 15 -6.88 1.70 4.62
C PHE A 15 -6.75 2.01 6.11
N GLU A 16 -7.85 2.36 6.76
CA GLU A 16 -7.89 2.64 8.20
C GLU A 16 -7.47 1.42 9.02
N GLN A 17 -7.92 0.21 8.65
CA GLN A 17 -7.47 -1.03 9.30
C GLN A 17 -5.97 -1.24 9.16
N ASP A 18 -5.43 -1.07 7.96
CA ASP A 18 -4.02 -1.26 7.69
C ASP A 18 -3.16 -0.22 8.44
N ILE A 19 -3.60 1.05 8.52
CA ILE A 19 -2.97 2.08 9.35
C ILE A 19 -3.04 1.72 10.83
N ASN A 20 -4.20 1.27 11.31
CA ASN A 20 -4.39 0.90 12.70
C ASN A 20 -3.49 -0.27 13.11
N ASN A 21 -3.30 -1.24 12.21
CA ASN A 21 -2.38 -2.36 12.40
C ASN A 21 -0.90 -1.92 12.40
N CYS A 22 -0.59 -0.75 11.84
CA CYS A 22 0.76 -0.19 11.80
C CYS A 22 1.12 0.72 12.98
N HIS A 23 0.20 1.01 13.92
CA HIS A 23 0.47 1.86 15.10
C HIS A 23 1.55 1.32 16.07
N HIS A 24 2.10 0.13 15.83
CA HIS A 24 3.37 -0.26 16.43
C HIS A 24 4.51 0.49 15.75
N PHE A 25 4.97 1.57 16.39
CA PHE A 25 5.92 2.63 15.97
C PHE A 25 7.30 2.23 15.36
N SER A 26 7.51 0.98 14.97
CA SER A 26 8.66 0.50 14.19
C SER A 26 8.27 -0.18 12.87
N SER A 27 6.98 -0.20 12.53
CA SER A 27 6.45 -1.03 11.45
C SER A 27 6.59 -0.34 10.10
N MET A 28 7.25 -1.03 9.16
CA MET A 28 7.19 -0.69 7.74
C MET A 28 5.79 -0.92 7.23
N PHE A 29 5.27 0.01 6.44
CA PHE A 29 3.95 -0.11 5.85
C PHE A 29 4.04 -0.24 4.33
N ASN A 30 3.46 -1.31 3.78
CA ASN A 30 3.50 -1.63 2.36
C ASN A 30 2.17 -1.28 1.68
N TRP A 31 2.28 -0.57 0.55
CA TRP A 31 1.18 -0.05 -0.23
C TRP A 31 1.22 -0.59 -1.63
N VAL A 32 0.08 -1.04 -2.14
CA VAL A 32 -0.03 -1.40 -3.56
C VAL A 32 -0.51 -0.18 -4.34
N LEU A 33 0.30 0.23 -5.31
CA LEU A 33 0.05 1.33 -6.22
C LEU A 33 -0.44 0.79 -7.57
N SER A 34 -1.35 1.54 -8.19
CA SER A 34 -1.80 1.29 -9.56
C SER A 34 -0.71 1.45 -10.63
N LYS A 35 0.35 2.21 -10.35
CA LYS A 35 1.46 2.47 -11.28
C LYS A 35 2.79 2.55 -10.53
N TYR A 36 3.87 2.19 -11.22
CA TYR A 36 5.22 2.33 -10.70
C TYR A 36 5.61 3.82 -10.61
N PRO A 37 5.91 4.33 -9.41
CA PRO A 37 6.33 5.72 -9.26
C PRO A 37 7.72 5.91 -9.88
N LYS A 38 7.89 7.02 -10.61
CA LYS A 38 9.19 7.40 -11.19
C LYS A 38 9.73 8.58 -10.38
N LYS A 39 11.04 8.58 -10.11
CA LYS A 39 11.76 9.68 -9.44
C LYS A 39 11.46 9.86 -7.94
N LEU A 40 10.97 8.83 -7.25
CA LEU A 40 10.92 8.82 -5.79
C LEU A 40 12.32 8.58 -5.21
N LYS A 41 12.69 9.34 -4.19
CA LYS A 41 13.91 9.16 -3.41
C LYS A 41 13.56 8.82 -1.98
N ARG A 42 14.34 7.94 -1.36
CA ARG A 42 14.23 7.63 0.06
C ARG A 42 14.19 8.92 0.89
N GLY A 43 13.23 9.03 1.79
CA GLY A 43 12.95 10.22 2.59
C GLY A 43 11.97 11.22 1.98
N ASP A 44 11.52 11.02 0.73
CA ASP A 44 10.43 11.82 0.16
C ASP A 44 9.14 11.63 0.96
N LYS A 45 8.37 12.72 1.14
CA LYS A 45 7.08 12.66 1.85
C LYS A 45 5.97 12.17 0.93
N ILE A 46 5.24 11.17 1.42
CA ILE A 46 4.03 10.64 0.82
C ILE A 46 2.83 11.12 1.64
N TYR A 47 1.79 11.60 0.97
CA TYR A 47 0.56 12.07 1.58
C TYR A 47 -0.61 11.20 1.12
N PHE A 48 -1.37 10.67 2.07
CA PHE A 48 -2.55 9.86 1.82
C PHE A 48 -3.79 10.73 1.94
N VAL A 49 -4.52 10.83 0.83
CA VAL A 49 -5.75 11.62 0.74
C VAL A 49 -6.95 10.69 0.82
N VAL A 50 -7.77 10.88 1.85
CA VAL A 50 -9.02 10.16 2.10
C VAL A 50 -10.15 11.16 2.05
N ASN A 51 -11.21 10.87 1.29
CA ASN A 51 -12.36 11.77 1.13
C ASN A 51 -12.00 13.21 0.72
N GLY A 52 -10.88 13.39 0.00
CA GLY A 52 -10.43 14.71 -0.47
C GLY A 52 -9.56 15.48 0.53
N LEU A 53 -9.29 14.93 1.71
CA LEU A 53 -8.47 15.54 2.76
C LEU A 53 -7.21 14.71 3.00
N VAL A 54 -6.08 15.37 3.29
CA VAL A 54 -4.89 14.66 3.75
C VAL A 54 -5.19 14.09 5.12
N ALA A 55 -5.22 12.76 5.21
CA ALA A 55 -5.43 12.05 6.46
C ALA A 55 -4.10 11.66 7.11
N TYR A 56 -3.13 11.22 6.30
CA TYR A 56 -1.84 10.75 6.80
C TYR A 56 -0.68 11.20 5.92
N SER A 57 0.52 11.25 6.50
CA SER A 57 1.77 11.25 5.75
C SER A 57 2.71 10.19 6.23
N ALA A 58 3.63 9.79 5.37
CA ALA A 58 4.68 8.84 5.69
C ALA A 58 5.96 9.16 4.91
N ASP A 59 7.09 8.69 5.41
CA ASP A 59 8.38 8.80 4.74
C ASP A 59 8.55 7.65 3.77
N PHE A 60 8.79 7.95 2.49
CA PHE A 60 9.08 6.93 1.49
C PHE A 60 10.41 6.23 1.79
N LEU A 61 10.41 4.89 1.72
CA LEU A 61 11.60 4.10 1.90
C LEU A 61 12.12 3.55 0.57
N TYR A 62 11.33 2.69 -0.09
CA TYR A 62 11.61 2.11 -1.39
C TYR A 62 10.32 1.64 -2.07
N HIS A 63 10.42 1.27 -3.35
CA HIS A 63 9.33 0.64 -4.09
C HIS A 63 9.85 -0.53 -4.92
N GLU A 64 9.02 -1.54 -5.08
CA GLU A 64 9.37 -2.76 -5.82
C GLU A 64 8.25 -3.22 -6.74
N ARG A 65 8.62 -4.13 -7.65
CA ARG A 65 7.69 -4.81 -8.56
C ARG A 65 7.52 -6.23 -8.06
N LYS A 66 6.31 -6.61 -7.67
CA LYS A 66 6.01 -7.95 -7.19
C LYS A 66 5.08 -8.66 -8.16
N TYR A 67 5.41 -9.88 -8.53
CA TYR A 67 4.51 -10.74 -9.27
C TYR A 67 3.73 -11.61 -8.31
N ILE A 68 2.44 -11.73 -8.59
CA ILE A 68 1.45 -12.44 -7.79
C ILE A 68 0.71 -13.37 -8.75
N TYR A 69 0.49 -14.62 -8.36
CA TYR A 69 -0.35 -15.55 -9.10
C TYR A 69 -1.75 -15.53 -8.49
N PHE A 70 -2.76 -15.38 -9.33
CA PHE A 70 -4.16 -15.38 -8.92
C PHE A 70 -4.98 -16.11 -9.98
N ASN A 71 -5.58 -17.26 -9.62
CA ASN A 71 -6.32 -18.12 -10.54
C ASN A 71 -5.53 -18.43 -11.83
N ASP A 72 -4.30 -18.91 -11.70
CA ASP A 72 -3.36 -19.20 -12.81
C ASP A 72 -2.94 -17.99 -13.67
N GLU A 73 -3.42 -16.78 -13.37
CA GLU A 73 -2.96 -15.55 -14.01
C GLU A 73 -1.83 -14.89 -13.21
N ARG A 74 -0.76 -14.50 -13.92
CA ARG A 74 0.35 -13.71 -13.35
C ARG A 74 0.01 -12.22 -13.38
N LYS A 75 -0.19 -11.62 -12.21
CA LYS A 75 -0.43 -10.18 -12.03
C LYS A 75 0.81 -9.47 -11.52
N LEU A 76 1.07 -8.28 -12.06
CA LEU A 76 2.14 -7.40 -11.61
C LEU A 76 1.59 -6.35 -10.65
N LEU A 77 2.17 -6.28 -9.45
CA LEU A 77 1.88 -5.28 -8.43
C LEU A 77 3.06 -4.33 -8.27
N TYR A 78 2.75 -3.07 -7.97
CA TYR A 78 3.74 -2.07 -7.59
C TYR A 78 3.61 -1.81 -6.10
N VAL A 79 4.59 -2.26 -5.32
CA VAL A 79 4.55 -2.11 -3.86
C VAL A 79 5.43 -0.93 -3.47
N MET A 80 4.92 -0.04 -2.63
CA MET A 80 5.62 1.09 -2.04
C MET A 80 5.70 0.89 -0.53
N THR A 81 6.91 1.01 0.02
CA THR A 81 7.16 0.87 1.45
C THR A 81 7.41 2.23 2.06
N CYS A 82 6.69 2.53 3.14
CA CYS A 82 6.78 3.78 3.88
C CYS A 82 7.05 3.54 5.37
N LEU A 83 7.57 4.57 6.04
CA LEU A 83 7.85 4.63 7.47
C LEU A 83 7.10 5.78 8.13
N ASN A 84 6.96 5.71 9.45
CA ASN A 84 6.47 6.81 10.30
C ASN A 84 5.13 7.38 9.83
N PRO A 85 4.07 6.55 9.69
CA PRO A 85 2.74 7.07 9.39
C PRO A 85 2.33 8.06 10.48
N THR A 86 2.10 9.31 10.08
CA THR A 86 1.73 10.41 10.95
C THR A 86 0.37 10.92 10.52
N GLU A 87 -0.56 11.00 11.45
CA GLU A 87 -1.86 11.63 11.21
C GLU A 87 -1.66 13.12 10.97
N ASN A 88 -2.20 13.62 9.87
CA ASN A 88 -2.11 15.03 9.52
C ASN A 88 -3.51 15.65 9.64
N PRO A 89 -3.65 16.79 10.32
CA PRO A 89 -4.92 17.50 10.38
C PRO A 89 -5.24 18.14 9.01
N LEU A 90 -6.08 17.45 8.23
CA LEU A 90 -6.97 17.92 7.17
C LEU A 90 -6.55 19.17 6.36
N GLU A 91 -5.36 19.14 5.74
CA GLU A 91 -5.00 20.14 4.73
C GLU A 91 -5.60 19.79 3.37
N GLU A 92 -6.23 20.76 2.70
CA GLU A 92 -6.62 20.65 1.29
C GLU A 92 -5.38 20.76 0.39
N MET A 93 -5.02 19.68 -0.30
CA MET A 93 -3.85 19.67 -1.20
C MET A 93 -4.25 20.02 -2.65
N LYS A 94 -3.59 21.03 -3.24
CA LYS A 94 -3.65 21.34 -4.68
C LYS A 94 -2.33 20.95 -5.37
N GLY A 95 -2.40 20.18 -6.47
CA GLY A 95 -1.32 20.10 -7.47
C GLY A 95 -0.27 19.00 -7.35
N PHE A 96 -0.65 17.72 -7.20
CA PHE A 96 0.32 16.61 -7.14
C PHE A 96 0.08 15.48 -8.15
N GLN A 97 1.14 14.75 -8.50
CA GLN A 97 1.04 13.50 -9.26
C GLN A 97 0.36 12.43 -8.39
N GLY A 98 -0.93 12.21 -8.66
CA GLY A 98 -1.78 11.28 -7.91
C GLY A 98 -1.59 9.83 -8.35
N PHE A 99 -1.12 8.97 -7.44
CA PHE A 99 -1.25 7.52 -7.60
C PHE A 99 -2.56 7.07 -6.94
N ARG A 100 -3.28 6.14 -7.56
CA ARG A 100 -4.43 5.50 -6.92
C ARG A 100 -3.98 4.27 -6.17
N TYR A 101 -4.48 4.12 -4.94
CA TYR A 101 -4.45 2.84 -4.23
C TYR A 101 -5.15 1.78 -5.08
N TYR A 102 -4.57 0.58 -5.10
CA TYR A 102 -5.15 -0.57 -5.78
C TYR A 102 -5.11 -1.76 -4.83
N GLU A 103 -6.28 -2.28 -4.48
CA GLU A 103 -6.39 -3.52 -3.73
C GLU A 103 -6.04 -4.71 -4.64
N PRO A 104 -5.02 -5.52 -4.33
CA PRO A 104 -4.84 -6.79 -5.01
C PRO A 104 -5.97 -7.76 -4.59
N PRO A 105 -6.52 -8.55 -5.52
CA PRO A 105 -7.59 -9.50 -5.21
C PRO A 105 -7.14 -10.48 -4.11
N ALA A 106 -8.05 -10.78 -3.18
CA ALA A 106 -7.78 -11.59 -2.00
C ALA A 106 -7.19 -12.96 -2.38
N ILE A 107 -5.93 -13.20 -2.03
CA ILE A 107 -5.32 -14.52 -2.14
C ILE A 107 -6.07 -15.42 -1.15
N LYS A 108 -6.92 -16.33 -1.67
CA LYS A 108 -7.35 -17.47 -0.87
C LYS A 108 -6.08 -18.23 -0.51
N LYS A 109 -5.69 -18.20 0.77
CA LYS A 109 -4.71 -19.16 1.26
C LYS A 109 -5.35 -20.52 1.05
N GLU A 110 -4.92 -21.24 0.03
CA GLU A 110 -5.11 -22.68 0.04
C GLU A 110 -4.44 -23.17 1.32
N LYS A 111 -5.22 -23.90 2.11
CA LYS A 111 -4.69 -24.70 3.22
C LYS A 111 -3.44 -25.41 2.67
N PRO A 112 -2.30 -25.42 3.37
CA PRO A 112 -1.24 -26.35 2.99
C PRO A 112 -1.91 -27.72 2.89
N ALA A 113 -1.74 -28.37 1.74
CA ALA A 113 -2.17 -29.74 1.58
C ALA A 113 -1.54 -30.49 2.76
N ASP A 114 -2.39 -31.02 3.64
CA ASP A 114 -1.96 -31.94 4.68
C ASP A 114 -1.03 -32.94 4.00
N ASP A 115 0.15 -33.17 4.60
CA ASP A 115 1.17 -34.12 4.16
C ASP A 115 0.51 -35.49 3.93
N ALA A 116 0.00 -35.70 2.72
CA ALA A 116 -0.59 -36.95 2.29
C ALA A 116 0.57 -37.87 1.94
N ASP A 117 0.92 -38.69 2.92
CA ASP A 117 1.52 -40.02 2.78
C ASP A 117 2.55 -40.16 1.65
N LEU A 118 3.80 -39.82 1.96
CA LEU A 118 4.93 -40.39 1.24
C LEU A 118 5.06 -41.87 1.65
N PRO A 119 4.96 -42.84 0.72
CA PRO A 119 5.22 -44.23 1.05
C PRO A 119 6.72 -44.41 1.32
N PHE A 120 7.00 -45.22 2.35
CA PHE A 120 8.29 -45.59 2.93
C PHE A 120 9.43 -45.85 1.93
#